data_AF-A0A383ERP3-F1
#
_entry.id   AF-A0A383ERP3-F1
#
_cell.length_a   1.000
_cell.length_b   1.000
_cell.length_c   1.000
_cell.angle_alpha   90.00
_cell.angle_beta   90.00
_cell.angle_gamma   90.00
#
_symmetry.space_group_name_H-M   'P 1'
#
loop_
_entity.id
_entity.type
_entity.pdbx_description
1 polymer ?
#
loop_
_entity_poly.entity_id
_entity_poly.type
_entity_poly.pdbx_seq_one_letter_code
_entity_poly.pdbx_strand_id
1 'polypeptide(L)'
;SKDTKTLNLIKDIGSKIENSISEYFYKKNLTDPTSNFQWEYILIENKKIKNAWCMPGGKIAVYTGILEVTKNKNGLASVMGHEIAHAVAKHSVERASRGVLLKTSTSLINIITGGKLSEINRATGMDTVGLLSSIGIMNPFNRKQETEADYLGMIFASLSGYDIRETVKVWERMREANKGKEPPEFMSTHPSSANRISNITEWINEIIIKYPPII
;
A
#
# COMPACT_ATOMS: atom_id res chain seq x y z
N SER A 1 -1.27 -8.26 -15.90
CA SER A 1 -0.34 -9.35 -16.23
C SER A 1 -1.13 -10.60 -16.62
N LYS A 2 -0.52 -11.55 -17.35
CA LYS A 2 -1.09 -12.89 -17.59
C LYS A 2 -0.82 -13.88 -16.44
N ASP A 3 0.00 -13.51 -15.45
CA ASP A 3 0.26 -14.31 -14.25
C ASP A 3 -0.94 -14.28 -13.29
N THR A 4 -1.90 -15.17 -13.54
CA THR A 4 -3.12 -15.29 -12.74
C THR A 4 -2.86 -15.81 -11.33
N LYS A 5 -1.82 -16.64 -11.15
CA LYS A 5 -1.47 -17.20 -9.84
C LYS A 5 -1.01 -16.09 -8.88
N THR A 6 -0.10 -15.23 -9.33
CA THR A 6 0.38 -14.11 -8.51
C THR A 6 -0.72 -13.09 -8.29
N LEU A 7 -1.56 -12.81 -9.29
CA LEU A 7 -2.71 -11.93 -9.13
C LEU A 7 -3.70 -12.47 -8.09
N ASN A 8 -3.99 -13.77 -8.10
CA ASN A 8 -4.87 -14.38 -7.11
C ASN A 8 -4.26 -14.32 -5.70
N LEU A 9 -2.96 -14.57 -5.55
CA LEU A 9 -2.27 -14.40 -4.27
C LEU A 9 -2.41 -12.97 -3.72
N ILE A 10 -2.27 -11.95 -4.57
CA ILE A 10 -2.47 -10.54 -4.19
C ILE A 10 -3.92 -10.31 -3.74
N LYS A 11 -4.89 -10.82 -4.49
CA LYS A 11 -6.32 -10.71 -4.13
C LYS A 11 -6.63 -11.39 -2.80
N ASP A 12 -6.12 -12.59 -2.58
CA ASP A 12 -6.33 -13.35 -1.35
C ASP A 12 -5.72 -12.61 -0.14
N ILE A 13 -4.50 -12.08 -0.29
CA ILE A 13 -3.86 -11.29 0.77
C ILE A 13 -4.66 -10.03 1.05
N GLY A 14 -5.01 -9.28 0.01
CA GLY A 14 -5.73 -8.02 0.12
C GLY A 14 -7.11 -8.18 0.74
N SER A 15 -7.90 -9.16 0.27
CA SER A 15 -9.24 -9.43 0.81
C SER A 15 -9.16 -9.89 2.27
N LYS A 16 -8.13 -10.67 2.64
CA LYS A 16 -7.93 -11.04 4.04
C LYS A 16 -7.64 -9.82 4.92
N ILE A 17 -6.84 -8.87 4.43
CA ILE A 17 -6.56 -7.62 5.13
C ILE A 17 -7.81 -6.76 5.27
N GLU A 18 -8.55 -6.55 4.18
CA GLU A 18 -9.83 -5.84 4.18
C GLU A 18 -10.78 -6.43 5.23
N ASN A 19 -11.05 -7.73 5.17
CA ASN A 19 -11.97 -8.41 6.08
C ASN A 19 -11.51 -8.27 7.54
N SER A 20 -10.21 -8.38 7.80
CA SER A 20 -9.66 -8.26 9.15
C SER A 20 -9.78 -6.84 9.71
N ILE A 21 -9.64 -5.82 8.87
CA ILE A 21 -9.90 -4.42 9.25
C ILE A 21 -11.37 -4.25 9.59
N SER A 22 -12.27 -4.63 8.68
CA SER A 22 -13.72 -4.50 8.88
C SER A 22 -14.17 -5.23 10.16
N GLU A 23 -13.71 -6.45 10.37
CA GLU A 23 -14.04 -7.25 11.55
C GLU A 23 -13.47 -6.63 12.85
N TYR A 24 -12.25 -6.08 12.82
CA TYR A 24 -11.69 -5.39 13.98
C TYR A 24 -12.54 -4.19 14.37
N PHE A 25 -12.89 -3.33 13.41
CA PHE A 25 -13.71 -2.13 13.68
C PHE A 25 -15.13 -2.51 14.14
N TYR A 26 -15.72 -3.54 13.53
CA TYR A 26 -16.99 -4.11 13.98
C TYR A 26 -16.94 -4.57 15.44
N LYS A 27 -15.96 -5.40 15.82
CA LYS A 27 -15.79 -5.87 17.21
C LYS A 27 -15.54 -4.74 18.21
N LYS A 28 -14.99 -3.61 17.76
CA LYS A 28 -14.75 -2.42 18.59
C LYS A 28 -15.93 -1.44 18.62
N ASN A 29 -17.02 -1.74 17.92
CA ASN A 29 -18.16 -0.83 17.75
C ASN A 29 -17.73 0.54 17.20
N LEU A 30 -16.81 0.52 16.24
CA LEU A 30 -16.28 1.69 15.55
C LEU A 30 -16.69 1.65 14.07
N THR A 31 -16.77 2.82 13.43
CA THR A 31 -17.02 2.93 12.00
C THR A 31 -15.85 2.37 11.22
N ASP A 32 -16.12 1.42 10.31
CA ASP A 32 -15.11 0.85 9.42
C ASP A 32 -14.58 1.93 8.45
N PRO A 33 -13.27 2.26 8.48
CA PRO A 33 -12.68 3.25 7.61
C PRO A 33 -12.62 2.82 6.14
N THR A 34 -12.78 1.52 5.83
CA THR A 34 -12.75 0.99 4.47
C THR A 34 -14.15 0.76 3.89
N SER A 35 -15.23 1.06 4.64
CA SER A 35 -16.63 0.80 4.25
C SER A 35 -17.05 1.33 2.88
N ASN A 36 -16.42 2.40 2.38
CA ASN A 36 -16.69 2.99 1.06
C ASN A 36 -15.66 2.60 -0.01
N PHE A 37 -14.73 1.70 0.29
CA PHE A 37 -13.68 1.32 -0.66
C PHE A 37 -14.25 0.33 -1.69
N GLN A 38 -13.83 0.50 -2.93
CA GLN A 38 -14.20 -0.35 -4.07
C GLN A 38 -12.96 -1.14 -4.48
N TRP A 39 -12.62 -2.16 -3.70
CA TRP A 39 -11.35 -2.86 -3.82
C TRP A 39 -11.10 -3.44 -5.20
N GLU A 40 -9.93 -3.14 -5.75
CA GLU A 40 -9.47 -3.68 -7.02
C GLU A 40 -7.98 -3.92 -6.94
N TYR A 41 -7.55 -5.12 -7.35
CA TYR A 41 -6.16 -5.53 -7.29
C TYR A 41 -5.64 -5.71 -8.70
N ILE A 42 -4.53 -5.04 -9.01
CA ILE A 42 -3.86 -5.18 -10.30
C ILE A 42 -2.41 -5.63 -10.12
N LEU A 43 -2.01 -6.56 -10.99
CA LEU A 43 -0.62 -6.98 -11.13
C LEU A 43 -0.05 -6.36 -12.41
N ILE A 44 0.90 -5.45 -12.22
CA ILE A 44 1.60 -4.75 -13.30
C ILE A 44 2.87 -5.54 -13.61
N GLU A 45 2.98 -6.00 -14.86
CA GLU A 45 4.10 -6.81 -15.31
C GLU A 45 5.29 -5.93 -15.68
N ASN A 46 6.13 -5.67 -14.68
CA ASN A 46 7.36 -4.92 -14.83
C ASN A 46 8.35 -5.35 -13.74
N LYS A 47 9.37 -6.12 -14.12
CA LYS A 47 10.40 -6.62 -13.18
C LYS A 47 11.42 -5.55 -12.80
N LYS A 48 11.54 -4.49 -13.62
CA LYS A 48 12.49 -3.40 -13.37
C LYS A 48 12.00 -2.47 -12.25
N ILE A 49 10.68 -2.29 -12.14
CA ILE A 49 10.06 -1.45 -11.12
C ILE A 49 9.76 -2.28 -9.88
N LYS A 50 10.41 -1.93 -8.77
CA LYS A 50 10.09 -2.44 -7.44
C LYS A 50 9.18 -1.41 -6.76
N ASN A 51 7.87 -1.58 -6.94
CA ASN A 51 6.88 -0.69 -6.34
C ASN A 51 5.54 -1.39 -6.05
N ALA A 52 4.75 -0.76 -5.19
CA ALA A 52 3.33 -1.00 -4.98
C ALA A 52 2.68 0.33 -4.58
N TRP A 53 1.37 0.47 -4.77
CA TRP A 53 0.64 1.64 -4.27
C TRP A 53 -0.82 1.28 -3.99
N CYS A 54 -1.44 2.01 -3.04
CA CYS A 54 -2.89 2.00 -2.85
C CYS A 54 -3.48 3.42 -2.96
N MET A 55 -4.49 3.56 -3.81
CA MET A 55 -5.26 4.79 -3.92
C MET A 55 -6.35 4.86 -2.85
N PRO A 56 -6.82 6.09 -2.52
CA PRO A 56 -8.09 6.25 -1.82
C PRO A 56 -9.19 5.49 -2.58
N GLY A 57 -10.06 4.79 -1.86
CA GLY A 57 -11.12 3.99 -2.47
C GLY A 57 -10.72 2.56 -2.86
N GLY A 58 -9.55 2.07 -2.44
CA GLY A 58 -9.24 0.63 -2.45
C GLY A 58 -8.61 0.09 -3.75
N LYS A 59 -8.08 0.95 -4.63
CA LYS A 59 -7.37 0.49 -5.84
C LYS A 59 -5.91 0.22 -5.51
N ILE A 60 -5.50 -1.04 -5.56
CA ILE A 60 -4.14 -1.48 -5.22
C ILE A 60 -3.43 -1.99 -6.48
N ALA A 61 -2.20 -1.51 -6.68
CA ALA A 61 -1.31 -2.05 -7.71
C ALA A 61 -0.02 -2.60 -7.12
N VAL A 62 0.40 -3.73 -7.65
CA VAL A 62 1.66 -4.38 -7.31
C VAL A 62 2.45 -4.60 -8.60
N TYR A 63 3.71 -4.15 -8.63
CA TYR A 63 4.60 -4.38 -9.76
C TYR A 63 5.39 -5.67 -9.54
N THR A 64 5.53 -6.52 -10.57
CA THR A 64 6.23 -7.81 -10.42
C THR A 64 7.66 -7.69 -9.86
N GLY A 65 8.34 -6.56 -10.04
CA GLY A 65 9.67 -6.35 -9.48
C GLY A 65 9.72 -6.30 -7.96
N ILE A 66 8.65 -5.85 -7.28
CA ILE A 66 8.61 -5.84 -5.80
C ILE A 66 8.61 -7.25 -5.20
N LEU A 67 8.18 -8.25 -5.98
CA LEU A 67 8.12 -9.64 -5.53
C LEU A 67 9.50 -10.23 -5.23
N GLU A 68 10.55 -9.71 -5.86
CA GLU A 68 11.94 -10.08 -5.58
C GLU A 68 12.37 -9.78 -4.13
N VAL A 69 11.77 -8.74 -3.55
CA VAL A 69 12.03 -8.25 -2.19
C VAL A 69 11.06 -8.88 -1.19
N THR A 70 9.79 -9.07 -1.55
CA THR A 70 8.79 -9.64 -0.62
C THR A 70 9.07 -11.11 -0.30
N LYS A 71 9.60 -11.90 -1.26
CA LYS A 71 10.01 -13.31 -1.17
C LYS A 71 8.93 -14.33 -0.82
N ASN A 72 7.94 -13.99 0.00
CA ASN A 72 6.89 -14.87 0.48
C ASN A 72 5.60 -14.08 0.77
N LYS A 73 4.54 -14.81 1.13
CA LYS A 73 3.21 -14.22 1.41
C LYS A 73 3.24 -13.20 2.57
N ASN A 74 4.06 -13.42 3.60
CA ASN A 74 4.14 -12.52 4.75
C ASN A 74 4.84 -11.20 4.36
N GLY A 75 5.90 -11.28 3.55
CA GLY A 75 6.57 -10.09 3.03
C GLY A 75 5.69 -9.31 2.07
N LEU A 76 4.89 -10.00 1.25
CA LEU A 76 3.91 -9.34 0.36
C LEU A 76 2.79 -8.70 1.16
N ALA A 77 2.26 -9.38 2.18
CA ALA A 77 1.30 -8.83 3.12
C ALA A 77 1.84 -7.62 3.87
N SER A 78 3.13 -7.59 4.21
CA SER A 78 3.75 -6.41 4.82
C SER A 78 3.72 -5.20 3.91
N VAL A 79 4.06 -5.35 2.62
CA VAL A 79 4.01 -4.25 1.64
C VAL A 79 2.56 -3.83 1.42
N MET A 80 1.65 -4.77 1.21
CA MET A 80 0.23 -4.47 0.97
C MET A 80 -0.44 -3.84 2.20
N GLY A 81 -0.13 -4.29 3.41
CA GLY A 81 -0.63 -3.70 4.65
C GLY A 81 -0.19 -2.25 4.81
N HIS A 82 1.06 -1.94 4.48
CA HIS A 82 1.58 -0.56 4.47
C HIS A 82 0.83 0.33 3.46
N GLU A 83 0.62 -0.15 2.23
CA GLU A 83 -0.14 0.59 1.22
C GLU A 83 -1.60 0.82 1.64
N ILE A 84 -2.26 -0.22 2.18
CA ILE A 84 -3.63 -0.11 2.71
C ILE A 84 -3.69 0.90 3.86
N ALA A 85 -2.67 0.95 4.72
CA ALA A 85 -2.58 1.93 5.78
C ALA A 85 -2.49 3.38 5.26
N HIS A 86 -1.76 3.64 4.18
CA HIS A 86 -1.79 4.96 3.54
C HIS A 86 -3.19 5.35 3.04
N ALA A 87 -3.97 4.41 2.50
CA ALA A 87 -5.33 4.66 2.05
C ALA A 87 -6.30 4.87 3.23
N VAL A 88 -6.22 4.03 4.27
CA VAL A 88 -7.05 4.11 5.48
C VAL A 88 -6.79 5.41 6.24
N ALA A 89 -5.53 5.80 6.41
CA ALA A 89 -5.14 7.06 7.05
C ALA A 89 -5.31 8.30 6.15
N LYS A 90 -5.86 8.13 4.93
CA LYS A 90 -6.12 9.19 3.95
C LYS A 90 -4.86 9.96 3.52
N HIS A 91 -3.66 9.41 3.73
CA HIS A 91 -2.40 10.04 3.33
C HIS A 91 -2.35 10.34 1.83
N SER A 92 -2.87 9.41 1.01
CA SER A 92 -2.96 9.59 -0.45
C SER A 92 -3.92 10.72 -0.84
N VAL A 93 -4.97 10.99 -0.06
CA VAL A 93 -5.87 12.14 -0.26
C VAL A 93 -5.18 13.44 0.14
N GLU A 94 -4.48 13.48 1.28
CA GLU A 94 -3.70 14.65 1.70
C GLU A 94 -2.59 15.00 0.70
N ARG A 95 -1.99 13.98 0.10
CA ARG A 95 -0.98 14.13 -0.95
C ARG A 95 -1.62 14.63 -2.24
N ALA A 96 -2.75 14.04 -2.64
CA ALA A 96 -3.48 14.45 -3.83
C ALA A 96 -4.03 15.87 -3.68
N SER A 97 -4.55 16.27 -2.53
CA SER A 97 -5.08 17.62 -2.32
C SER A 97 -4.00 18.70 -2.50
N ARG A 98 -2.74 18.42 -2.13
CA ARG A 98 -1.60 19.30 -2.42
C ARG A 98 -1.33 19.45 -3.93
N GLY A 99 -1.62 18.44 -4.74
CA GLY A 99 -1.48 18.49 -6.21
C GLY A 99 -2.72 18.98 -6.95
N VAL A 100 -3.91 18.64 -6.45
CA VAL A 100 -5.24 18.92 -7.03
C VAL A 100 -5.68 20.37 -6.79
N LEU A 101 -5.19 21.05 -5.75
CA LEU A 101 -5.41 22.50 -5.59
C LEU A 101 -4.97 23.30 -6.83
N LEU A 102 -4.09 22.74 -7.66
CA LEU A 102 -3.60 23.34 -8.90
C LEU A 102 -4.38 22.92 -10.16
N LYS A 103 -5.25 21.90 -10.12
CA LYS A 103 -5.96 21.37 -11.31
C LYS A 103 -7.37 20.87 -10.95
N THR A 104 -8.36 21.77 -11.05
CA THR A 104 -9.80 21.49 -10.96
C THR A 104 -10.30 20.76 -12.21
N SER A 105 -10.13 19.44 -12.30
CA SER A 105 -10.80 18.63 -13.33
C SER A 105 -11.64 17.49 -12.75
N THR A 106 -12.87 17.35 -13.25
CA THR A 106 -13.87 16.36 -12.83
C THR A 106 -13.38 14.91 -12.99
N SER A 107 -12.49 14.66 -13.94
CA SER A 107 -11.85 13.34 -14.12
C SER A 107 -11.04 12.92 -12.90
N LEU A 108 -10.40 13.84 -12.17
CA LEU A 108 -9.60 13.51 -10.98
C LEU A 108 -10.44 13.13 -9.78
N ILE A 109 -11.60 13.75 -9.64
CA ILE A 109 -12.56 13.44 -8.59
C ILE A 109 -13.03 11.99 -8.76
N ASN A 110 -13.46 11.59 -9.97
CA ASN A 110 -13.92 10.23 -10.24
C ASN A 110 -12.85 9.16 -9.97
N ILE A 111 -11.56 9.48 -10.14
CA ILE A 111 -10.44 8.57 -9.86
C ILE A 111 -10.29 8.36 -8.35
N ILE A 112 -10.41 9.43 -7.57
CA ILE A 112 -10.24 9.40 -6.11
C ILE A 112 -11.48 8.82 -5.40
N THR A 113 -12.67 8.98 -6.00
CA THR A 113 -13.95 8.55 -5.42
C THR A 113 -14.40 7.15 -5.82
N GLY A 114 -13.58 6.38 -6.55
CA GLY A 114 -13.83 4.94 -6.78
C GLY A 114 -14.18 4.54 -8.21
N GLY A 115 -13.87 5.35 -9.22
CA GLY A 115 -13.96 4.96 -10.63
C GLY A 115 -13.13 3.71 -10.95
N LYS A 116 -13.56 2.94 -11.96
CA LYS A 116 -12.83 1.74 -12.39
C LYS A 116 -11.52 2.11 -13.07
N LEU A 117 -10.41 1.45 -12.72
CA LEU A 117 -9.11 1.76 -13.30
C LEU A 117 -9.07 1.56 -14.83
N SER A 118 -9.85 0.59 -15.32
CA SER A 118 -10.00 0.30 -16.75
C SER A 118 -10.76 1.37 -17.56
N GLU A 119 -11.58 2.20 -16.90
CA GLU A 119 -12.30 3.31 -17.56
C GLU A 119 -11.44 4.58 -17.64
N ILE A 120 -10.52 4.74 -16.68
CA ILE A 120 -9.64 5.90 -16.57
C ILE A 120 -8.68 6.03 -17.76
N ASN A 121 -8.05 4.93 -18.19
CA ASN A 121 -7.12 4.93 -19.33
C ASN A 121 -7.79 5.34 -20.65
N ARG A 122 -9.10 5.09 -20.81
CA ARG A 122 -9.85 5.47 -22.03
C ARG A 122 -10.27 6.94 -22.03
N ALA A 123 -10.48 7.55 -20.86
CA ALA A 123 -11.02 8.90 -20.75
C ALA A 123 -9.96 10.02 -20.86
N THR A 124 -8.70 9.74 -20.51
CA THR A 124 -7.66 10.78 -20.40
C THR A 124 -6.58 10.73 -21.49
N GLY A 125 -6.44 9.61 -22.21
CA GLY A 125 -5.37 9.40 -23.19
C GLY A 125 -3.95 9.35 -22.59
N MET A 126 -3.81 9.44 -21.27
CA MET A 126 -2.55 9.31 -20.54
C MET A 126 -2.36 7.87 -20.07
N ASP A 127 -1.11 7.38 -20.06
CA ASP A 127 -0.85 6.13 -19.36
C ASP A 127 -1.12 6.28 -17.85
N THR A 128 -1.38 5.15 -17.20
CA THR A 128 -1.80 5.12 -15.79
C THR A 128 -0.75 5.78 -14.88
N VAL A 129 0.55 5.67 -15.21
CA VAL A 129 1.63 6.23 -14.40
C VAL A 129 1.66 7.75 -14.50
N GLY A 130 1.58 8.31 -15.71
CA GLY A 130 1.55 9.75 -15.94
C GLY A 130 0.36 10.40 -15.27
N LEU A 131 -0.79 9.73 -15.26
CA LEU A 131 -1.97 10.18 -14.54
C LEU A 131 -1.72 10.19 -13.02
N LEU A 132 -1.23 9.09 -12.43
CA LEU A 132 -0.95 8.99 -11.00
C LEU A 132 0.07 10.04 -10.55
N SER A 133 1.10 10.30 -11.35
CA SER A 133 2.07 11.36 -11.10
C SER A 133 1.41 12.75 -11.17
N SER A 134 0.53 13.00 -12.15
CA SER A 134 -0.12 14.30 -12.31
C SER A 134 -1.04 14.69 -11.15
N ILE A 135 -1.59 13.70 -10.45
CA ILE A 135 -2.47 13.88 -9.29
C ILE A 135 -1.70 13.81 -7.97
N GLY A 136 -0.38 13.68 -8.05
CA GLY A 136 0.50 13.62 -6.90
C GLY A 136 0.51 12.28 -6.18
N ILE A 137 -0.14 11.21 -6.66
CA ILE A 137 -0.08 9.90 -6.00
C ILE A 137 1.35 9.34 -5.97
N MET A 138 2.19 9.68 -6.96
CA MET A 138 3.60 9.26 -6.98
C MET A 138 4.55 10.22 -6.24
N ASN A 139 4.06 11.29 -5.62
CA ASN A 139 4.92 12.17 -4.80
C ASN A 139 5.35 11.44 -3.52
N PRO A 140 6.50 11.77 -2.90
CA PRO A 140 6.92 11.13 -1.66
C PRO A 140 6.00 11.43 -0.47
N PHE A 141 5.77 10.46 0.42
CA PHE A 141 5.10 10.68 1.71
C PHE A 141 6.04 11.43 2.66
N ASN A 142 5.46 12.16 3.62
CA ASN A 142 6.27 12.73 4.69
C ASN A 142 6.60 11.68 5.77
N ARG A 143 7.65 11.93 6.58
CA ARG A 143 8.12 10.97 7.59
C ARG A 143 7.06 10.56 8.62
N LYS A 144 6.11 11.45 8.96
CA LYS A 144 5.05 11.14 9.91
C LYS A 144 4.05 10.16 9.29
N GLN A 145 3.60 10.44 8.06
CA GLN A 145 2.71 9.56 7.29
C GLN A 145 3.29 8.16 7.12
N GLU A 146 4.59 8.09 6.81
CA GLU A 146 5.30 6.82 6.70
C GLU A 146 5.34 6.03 8.02
N THR A 147 5.67 6.70 9.13
CA THR A 147 5.76 6.07 10.46
C THR A 147 4.40 5.53 10.89
N GLU A 148 3.34 6.28 10.62
CA GLU A 148 1.96 5.87 10.86
C GLU A 148 1.54 4.69 9.98
N ALA A 149 1.89 4.72 8.69
CA ALA A 149 1.61 3.62 7.76
C ALA A 149 2.38 2.34 8.10
N ASP A 150 3.64 2.45 8.56
CA ASP A 150 4.40 1.30 9.07
C ASP A 150 3.68 0.64 10.25
N TYR A 151 3.25 1.43 11.25
CA TYR A 151 2.58 0.91 12.45
C TYR A 151 1.21 0.29 12.13
N LEU A 152 0.35 1.02 11.41
CA LEU A 152 -0.98 0.54 11.01
C LEU A 152 -0.89 -0.66 10.07
N GLY A 153 0.05 -0.64 9.12
CA GLY A 153 0.24 -1.74 8.17
C GLY A 153 0.66 -3.03 8.87
N MET A 154 1.52 -2.94 9.90
CA MET A 154 1.84 -4.08 10.76
C MET A 154 0.62 -4.58 11.54
N ILE A 155 -0.20 -3.68 12.09
CA ILE A 155 -1.46 -4.06 12.77
C ILE A 155 -2.36 -4.83 11.80
N PHE A 156 -2.59 -4.31 10.60
CA PHE A 156 -3.46 -4.92 9.61
C PHE A 156 -2.95 -6.30 9.17
N ALA A 157 -1.64 -6.44 8.96
CA ALA A 157 -1.04 -7.72 8.65
C ALA A 157 -1.15 -8.72 9.81
N SER A 158 -0.96 -8.27 11.05
CA SER A 158 -1.09 -9.08 12.28
C SER A 158 -2.52 -9.59 12.47
N LEU A 159 -3.51 -8.70 12.39
CA LEU A 159 -4.95 -9.05 12.46
C LEU A 159 -5.33 -10.08 11.39
N SER A 160 -4.68 -10.00 10.23
CA SER A 160 -4.88 -10.95 9.11
C SER A 160 -4.14 -12.28 9.27
N GLY A 161 -3.42 -12.48 10.37
CA GLY A 161 -2.65 -13.70 10.62
C GLY A 161 -1.38 -13.85 9.79
N TYR A 162 -0.82 -12.75 9.28
CA TYR A 162 0.50 -12.75 8.64
C TYR A 162 1.61 -12.51 9.67
N ASP A 163 2.78 -13.10 9.40
CA ASP A 163 3.94 -12.92 10.26
C ASP A 163 4.61 -11.56 10.03
N ILE A 164 4.33 -10.61 10.92
CA ILE A 164 4.87 -9.24 10.84
C ILE A 164 6.37 -9.14 11.14
N ARG A 165 7.01 -10.22 11.62
CA ARG A 165 8.49 -10.26 11.72
C ARG A 165 9.14 -10.20 10.34
N GLU A 166 8.40 -10.54 9.28
CA GLU A 166 8.87 -10.45 7.91
C GLU A 166 9.02 -9.00 7.42
N THR A 167 8.32 -8.04 8.05
CA THR A 167 8.40 -6.60 7.71
C THR A 167 9.83 -6.07 7.81
N VAL A 168 10.56 -6.41 8.88
CA VAL A 168 11.97 -6.05 9.06
C VAL A 168 12.81 -6.56 7.89
N LYS A 169 12.64 -7.84 7.54
CA LYS A 169 13.42 -8.48 6.48
C LYS A 169 13.12 -7.91 5.10
N VAL A 170 11.87 -7.50 4.83
CA VAL A 170 11.51 -6.79 3.59
C VAL A 170 12.33 -5.51 3.49
N TRP A 171 12.36 -4.69 4.55
CA TRP A 171 13.11 -3.44 4.58
C TRP A 171 14.63 -3.65 4.44
N GLU A 172 15.18 -4.67 5.10
CA GLU A 172 16.59 -5.04 4.92
C GLU A 172 16.90 -5.41 3.47
N ARG A 173 16.05 -6.24 2.84
CA ARG A 173 16.21 -6.61 1.43
C ARG A 173 16.05 -5.42 0.49
N MET A 174 15.17 -4.46 0.80
CA MET A 174 15.09 -3.20 0.05
C MET A 174 16.39 -2.41 0.16
N ARG A 175 16.91 -2.21 1.38
CA ARG A 175 18.18 -1.51 1.60
C ARG A 175 19.34 -2.20 0.88
N GLU A 176 19.38 -3.53 0.89
CA GLU A 176 20.39 -4.31 0.17
C GLU A 176 20.30 -4.16 -1.34
N ALA A 177 19.08 -4.18 -1.89
CA ALA A 177 18.83 -3.96 -3.32
C ALA A 177 19.32 -2.58 -3.80
N ASN A 178 19.52 -1.63 -2.89
CA ASN A 178 19.91 -0.24 -3.18
C ASN A 178 21.40 0.04 -3.04
N LYS A 179 22.19 -0.85 -2.42
CA LYS A 179 23.61 -0.58 -2.17
C LYS A 179 24.33 -0.29 -3.50
N GLY A 180 24.73 0.98 -3.71
CA GLY A 180 25.45 1.44 -4.91
C GLY A 180 24.57 1.70 -6.14
N LYS A 181 23.25 1.82 -5.99
CA LYS A 181 22.30 2.10 -7.09
C LYS A 181 21.33 3.22 -6.70
N GLU A 182 20.65 3.79 -7.70
CA GLU A 182 19.50 4.66 -7.43
C GLU A 182 18.45 3.91 -6.59
N PRO A 183 17.81 4.58 -5.61
CA PRO A 183 16.74 3.99 -4.84
C PRO A 183 15.62 3.46 -5.77
N PRO A 184 15.08 2.26 -5.52
CA PRO A 184 13.92 1.74 -6.22
C PRO A 184 12.73 2.66 -6.02
N GLU A 185 11.84 2.65 -6.99
CA GLU A 185 10.64 3.49 -7.04
C GLU A 185 9.83 3.47 -5.72
N PHE A 186 9.72 2.31 -5.06
CA PHE A 186 9.09 2.22 -3.74
C PHE A 186 9.77 3.13 -2.71
N MET A 187 11.10 3.10 -2.60
CA MET A 187 11.83 3.91 -1.62
C MET A 187 11.89 5.40 -2.01
N SER A 188 11.70 5.72 -3.29
CA SER A 188 11.53 7.10 -3.76
C SER A 188 10.18 7.68 -3.32
N THR A 189 9.11 6.87 -3.36
CA THR A 189 7.76 7.25 -2.93
C THR A 189 7.55 7.13 -1.41
N HIS A 190 8.32 6.25 -0.76
CA HIS A 190 8.27 5.90 0.66
C HIS A 190 9.64 6.15 1.32
N PRO A 191 10.03 7.42 1.53
CA PRO A 191 11.35 7.74 2.04
C PRO A 191 11.53 7.21 3.47
N SER A 192 12.48 6.28 3.65
CA SER A 192 12.78 5.71 4.96
C SER A 192 13.31 6.76 5.93
N SER A 193 12.80 6.74 7.17
CA SER A 193 13.49 7.41 8.28
C SER A 193 14.76 6.61 8.65
N ALA A 194 15.76 7.27 9.24
CA ALA A 194 16.97 6.60 9.71
C ALA A 194 16.67 5.48 10.73
N ASN A 195 15.54 5.61 11.44
CA ASN A 195 15.14 4.73 12.53
C ASN A 195 14.04 3.74 12.16
N ARG A 196 13.59 3.68 10.89
CA ARG A 196 12.44 2.86 10.47
C ARG A 196 12.54 1.39 10.93
N ILE A 197 13.68 0.75 10.68
CA ILE A 197 13.92 -0.64 11.10
C ILE A 197 13.88 -0.79 12.62
N SER A 198 14.43 0.17 13.38
CA SER A 198 14.39 0.16 14.85
C SER A 198 12.95 0.21 15.35
N ASN A 199 12.18 1.20 14.88
CA ASN A 199 10.79 1.38 15.26
C ASN A 199 9.95 0.13 14.99
N ILE A 200 10.06 -0.42 13.77
CA ILE A 200 9.36 -1.65 13.37
C ILE A 200 9.73 -2.79 14.32
N THR A 201 11.01 -2.95 14.63
CA THR A 201 11.49 -4.02 15.52
C THR A 201 10.90 -3.89 16.93
N GLU A 202 10.84 -2.67 17.46
CA GLU A 202 10.28 -2.39 18.78
C GLU A 202 8.78 -2.66 18.85
N TRP A 203 8.03 -2.38 17.77
CA TRP A 203 6.57 -2.56 17.75
C TRP A 203 6.12 -4.01 17.58
N ILE A 204 6.95 -4.92 17.05
CA ILE A 204 6.55 -6.31 16.74
C ILE A 204 5.86 -6.99 17.93
N ASN A 205 6.50 -6.98 19.10
CA ASN A 205 5.97 -7.70 20.27
C ASN A 205 4.67 -7.05 20.78
N GLU A 206 4.63 -5.72 20.81
CA GLU A 206 3.43 -4.98 21.19
C GLU A 206 2.26 -5.30 20.26
N ILE A 207 2.49 -5.28 18.95
CA ILE A 207 1.44 -5.49 17.95
C ILE A 207 0.92 -6.92 18.00
N ILE A 208 1.79 -7.92 18.11
CA ILE A 208 1.37 -9.33 18.21
C ILE A 208 0.47 -9.55 19.42
N ILE A 209 0.77 -8.90 20.55
CA ILE A 209 0.01 -9.04 21.79
C ILE A 209 -1.33 -8.28 21.71
N LYS A 210 -1.32 -7.03 21.23
CA LYS A 210 -2.50 -6.16 21.22
C LYS A 210 -3.47 -6.43 20.06
N TYR A 211 -2.94 -6.89 18.92
CA TYR A 211 -3.67 -7.08 17.68
C TYR A 211 -3.45 -8.50 17.12
N PRO A 212 -3.85 -9.55 17.88
CA PRO A 212 -3.68 -10.92 17.43
C PRO A 212 -4.58 -11.23 16.22
N PRO A 213 -4.30 -12.34 15.50
CA PRO A 213 -5.09 -12.74 14.35
C PRO A 213 -6.59 -12.86 14.69
N ILE A 214 -7.43 -12.25 13.87
CA ILE A 214 -8.87 -12.35 13.96
C ILE A 214 -9.28 -13.55 13.10
N ILE A 215 -9.71 -14.63 13.76
CA ILE A 215 -10.25 -15.85 13.14
C ILE A 215 -11.65 -15.55 12.61
#